data_AF-A0A7S2L834-F1
#
_entry.id   AF-A0A7S2L834-F1
#
_cell.length_a   1.000
_cell.length_b   1.000
_cell.length_c   1.000
_cell.angle_alpha   90.00
_cell.angle_beta   90.00
_cell.angle_gamma   90.00
#
_symmetry.space_group_name_H-M   'P 1'
#
loop_
_entity.id
_entity.type
_entity.pdbx_description
1 polymer ?
#
loop_
_entity_poly.entity_id
_entity_poly.type
_entity_poly.pdbx_seq_one_letter_code
_entity_poly.pdbx_strand_id
1 'polypeptide(L)'
;MPLTPEDIVGVLEGRGWEAEIVKAADMEGMIDICPKGILKCVDGRGSDNEAMAGPKMAGGIYAIAHNRHTTSIEGLKAITKEVAAKGHVPSVHGDHSKDMMGCGFFKLWLTGRFDDMGYPRPEFDADQGA
;
A
#
# COMPACT_ATOMS: atom_id res chain seq x y z
N MET A 1 10.44 -12.90 8.23
CA MET A 1 10.89 -11.61 7.68
C MET A 1 12.41 -11.58 7.79
N PRO A 2 13.15 -11.13 6.76
CA PRO A 2 14.61 -11.13 6.80
C PRO A 2 15.21 -10.02 7.68
N LEU A 3 14.40 -9.04 8.11
CA LEU A 3 14.80 -7.93 8.98
C LEU A 3 14.21 -8.10 10.38
N THR A 4 15.02 -7.84 11.40
CA THR A 4 14.59 -7.66 12.79
C THR A 4 13.98 -6.26 12.99
N PRO A 5 13.24 -6.02 14.09
CA PRO A 5 12.81 -4.67 14.45
C PRO A 5 13.97 -3.67 14.54
N GLU A 6 15.10 -4.08 15.09
CA GLU A 6 16.31 -3.26 15.23
C GLU A 6 16.92 -2.92 13.87
N ASP A 7 16.90 -3.85 12.91
CA ASP A 7 17.34 -3.57 11.54
C ASP A 7 16.47 -2.50 10.88
N ILE A 8 15.15 -2.50 11.14
CA ILE A 8 14.22 -1.50 10.59
C ILE A 8 14.54 -0.11 11.17
N VAL A 9 14.76 0.00 12.48
CA VAL A 9 15.17 1.25 13.13
C VAL A 9 16.45 1.79 12.49
N GLY A 10 17.50 0.96 12.40
CA GLY A 10 18.79 1.39 11.85
C GLY A 10 18.70 1.85 10.38
N VAL A 11 17.89 1.19 9.55
CA VAL A 11 17.66 1.61 8.16
C VAL A 11 16.92 2.94 8.08
N LEU A 12 15.92 3.18 8.94
CA LEU A 12 15.16 4.43 8.97
C LEU A 12 16.02 5.60 9.45
N GLU A 13 16.76 5.43 10.55
CA GLU A 13 17.69 6.43 11.08
C GLU A 13 18.80 6.77 10.09
N GLY A 14 19.33 5.77 9.37
CA GLY A 14 20.27 5.97 8.27
C GLY A 14 19.72 6.82 7.11
N ARG A 15 18.39 6.98 7.03
CA ARG A 15 17.70 7.87 6.07
C ARG A 15 17.25 9.20 6.71
N GLY A 16 17.69 9.49 7.94
CA GLY A 16 17.41 10.73 8.66
C GLY A 16 16.06 10.77 9.39
N TRP A 17 15.45 9.61 9.65
CA TRP A 17 14.22 9.53 10.45
C TRP A 17 14.54 9.34 11.94
N GLU A 18 13.59 9.71 12.79
CA GLU A 18 13.54 9.26 14.18
C GLU A 18 12.65 8.00 14.25
N ALA A 19 13.11 6.94 14.91
CA ALA A 19 12.39 5.68 14.98
C ALA A 19 12.57 5.00 16.34
N GLU A 20 11.51 4.37 16.84
CA GLU A 20 11.52 3.60 18.08
C GLU A 20 10.72 2.29 17.94
N ILE A 21 10.99 1.34 18.85
CA ILE A 21 10.26 0.07 18.94
C ILE A 21 9.25 0.17 20.07
N VAL A 22 7.97 -0.06 19.76
CA VAL A 22 6.87 -0.11 20.74
C VAL A 22 6.24 -1.50 20.77
N LYS A 23 5.72 -1.93 21.92
CA LYS A 23 5.05 -3.23 22.06
C LYS A 23 3.56 -3.10 21.73
N ALA A 24 2.98 -4.17 21.20
CA ALA A 24 1.55 -4.21 20.86
C ALA A 24 0.63 -3.93 22.08
N ALA A 25 1.05 -4.35 23.29
CA ALA A 25 0.29 -4.09 24.51
C ALA A 25 0.22 -2.60 24.91
N ASP A 26 1.15 -1.79 24.40
CA ASP A 26 1.25 -0.36 24.69
C ASP A 26 0.63 0.52 23.57
N MET A 27 0.10 -0.10 22.50
CA MET A 27 -0.46 0.60 21.35
C MET A 27 -1.99 0.69 21.43
N GLU A 28 -2.50 1.90 21.62
CA GLU A 28 -3.95 2.17 21.55
C GLU A 28 -4.47 1.99 20.11
N GLY A 29 -5.67 1.42 19.97
CA GLY A 29 -6.31 1.26 18.66
C GLY A 29 -5.79 0.08 17.82
N MET A 30 -4.94 -0.78 18.38
CA MET A 30 -4.59 -2.06 17.75
C MET A 30 -5.83 -2.95 17.69
N ILE A 31 -6.16 -3.45 16.50
CA ILE A 31 -7.34 -4.28 16.24
C ILE A 31 -6.97 -5.50 15.40
N ASP A 32 -7.74 -6.58 15.55
CA ASP A 32 -7.61 -7.76 14.70
C ASP A 32 -8.08 -7.47 13.28
N ILE A 33 -7.47 -8.16 12.31
CA ILE A 33 -7.87 -8.06 10.91
C ILE A 33 -9.23 -8.72 10.69
N CYS A 34 -10.15 -7.98 10.08
CA CYS A 34 -11.40 -8.50 9.57
C CYS A 34 -11.23 -8.98 8.12
N PRO A 35 -11.56 -10.23 7.77
CA PRO A 35 -11.49 -10.73 6.39
C PRO A 35 -12.38 -9.98 5.40
N LYS A 36 -13.43 -9.32 5.88
CA LYS A 36 -14.32 -8.46 5.08
C LYS A 36 -13.80 -7.02 4.92
N GLY A 37 -12.75 -6.66 5.65
CA GLY A 37 -12.09 -5.36 5.54
C GLY A 37 -11.24 -5.26 4.28
N ILE A 38 -11.18 -4.07 3.68
CA ILE A 38 -10.35 -3.85 2.50
C ILE A 38 -8.86 -3.74 2.85
N LEU A 39 -8.02 -4.45 2.11
CA LEU A 39 -6.59 -4.18 2.04
C LEU A 39 -6.42 -2.84 1.32
N LYS A 40 -6.14 -1.78 2.08
CA LYS A 40 -6.17 -0.38 1.59
C LYS A 40 -4.86 0.38 1.82
N CYS A 41 -4.85 1.63 1.39
CA CYS A 41 -3.69 2.52 1.51
C CYS A 41 -3.29 2.80 2.97
N VAL A 42 -2.02 3.15 3.17
CA VAL A 42 -1.50 3.73 4.43
C VAL A 42 -1.94 5.19 4.65
N ASP A 43 -2.71 5.76 3.71
CA ASP A 43 -3.25 7.11 3.80
C ASP A 43 -4.07 7.30 5.09
N GLY A 44 -3.73 8.34 5.86
CA GLY A 44 -4.36 8.66 7.15
C GLY A 44 -5.61 9.53 7.06
N ARG A 45 -6.05 9.91 5.86
CA ARG A 45 -7.27 10.72 5.67
C ARG A 45 -8.55 9.90 5.86
N GLY A 46 -9.64 10.59 6.21
CA GLY A 46 -10.98 10.00 6.15
C GLY A 46 -11.38 9.62 4.73
N SER A 47 -12.22 8.59 4.57
CA SER A 47 -12.76 8.15 3.29
C SER A 47 -14.18 7.62 3.44
N ASP A 48 -14.82 7.30 2.32
CA ASP A 48 -16.12 6.62 2.21
C ASP A 48 -16.06 5.10 2.53
N ASN A 49 -14.97 4.62 3.15
CA ASN A 49 -14.79 3.20 3.37
C ASN A 49 -15.67 2.70 4.52
N GLU A 50 -16.58 1.78 4.20
CA GLU A 50 -17.40 1.07 5.20
C GLU A 50 -16.82 -0.31 5.55
N ALA A 51 -15.89 -0.84 4.74
CA ALA A 51 -15.22 -2.13 4.94
C ALA A 51 -13.95 -1.97 5.80
N MET A 52 -14.13 -1.72 7.08
CA MET A 52 -13.06 -1.41 8.03
C MET A 52 -12.21 -2.63 8.44
N ALA A 53 -11.12 -2.38 9.17
CA ALA A 53 -10.25 -3.40 9.77
C ALA A 53 -9.54 -4.35 8.77
N GLY A 54 -9.33 -3.95 7.51
CA GLY A 54 -8.43 -4.65 6.59
C GLY A 54 -6.96 -4.19 6.72
N PRO A 55 -5.99 -4.93 6.15
CA PRO A 55 -4.57 -4.57 6.21
C PRO A 55 -4.26 -3.24 5.49
N LYS A 56 -3.10 -2.62 5.80
CA LYS A 56 -2.65 -1.38 5.17
C LYS A 56 -1.36 -1.60 4.40
N MET A 57 -1.31 -1.16 3.14
CA MET A 57 -0.12 -1.18 2.28
C MET A 57 -0.10 0.07 1.38
N ALA A 58 1.06 0.58 1.00
CA ALA A 58 1.14 1.82 0.21
C ALA A 58 0.40 1.71 -1.13
N GLY A 59 -0.66 2.50 -1.32
CA GLY A 59 -1.53 2.41 -2.51
C GLY A 59 -2.43 1.16 -2.56
N GLY A 60 -2.67 0.48 -1.44
CA GLY A 60 -3.46 -0.76 -1.43
C GLY A 60 -2.72 -1.89 -2.15
N ILE A 61 -3.40 -2.58 -3.08
CA ILE A 61 -2.78 -3.68 -3.82
C ILE A 61 -1.67 -3.22 -4.79
N TYR A 62 -1.57 -1.92 -5.08
CA TYR A 62 -0.44 -1.39 -5.86
C TYR A 62 0.91 -1.62 -5.18
N ALA A 63 0.99 -1.71 -3.85
CA ALA A 63 2.24 -2.08 -3.17
C ALA A 63 2.76 -3.45 -3.62
N ILE A 64 1.85 -4.41 -3.82
CA ILE A 64 2.20 -5.77 -4.26
C ILE A 64 2.68 -5.74 -5.70
N ALA A 65 1.97 -5.03 -6.58
CA ALA A 65 2.35 -4.87 -7.98
C ALA A 65 3.71 -4.17 -8.12
N HIS A 66 3.89 -3.04 -7.42
CA HIS A 66 5.12 -2.26 -7.38
C HIS A 66 6.30 -3.11 -6.88
N ASN A 67 6.16 -3.80 -5.75
CA ASN A 67 7.24 -4.64 -5.20
C ASN A 67 7.64 -5.79 -6.13
N ARG A 68 6.69 -6.34 -6.90
CA ARG A 68 6.92 -7.45 -7.82
C ARG A 68 7.18 -7.01 -9.27
N HIS A 69 7.37 -5.71 -9.50
CA HIS A 69 7.60 -5.14 -10.83
C HIS A 69 6.51 -5.51 -11.85
N THR A 70 5.26 -5.68 -11.38
CA THR A 70 4.11 -6.04 -12.21
C THR A 70 3.48 -4.76 -12.76
N THR A 71 3.68 -4.49 -14.04
CA THR A 71 3.33 -3.21 -14.69
C THR A 71 2.09 -3.27 -15.57
N SER A 72 1.54 -4.46 -15.84
CA SER A 72 0.40 -4.63 -16.75
C SER A 72 -0.94 -4.77 -16.02
N ILE A 73 -2.03 -4.41 -16.70
CA ILE A 73 -3.41 -4.56 -16.19
C ILE A 73 -3.76 -6.02 -15.89
N GLU A 74 -3.34 -6.97 -16.72
CA GLU A 74 -3.61 -8.39 -16.46
C GLU A 74 -2.86 -8.90 -15.22
N GLY A 75 -1.64 -8.40 -15.00
CA GLY A 75 -0.90 -8.66 -13.77
C GLY A 75 -1.60 -8.07 -12.54
N LEU A 76 -2.14 -6.85 -12.63
CA LEU A 76 -2.91 -6.23 -11.56
C LEU A 76 -4.19 -7.03 -11.25
N LYS A 77 -4.95 -7.46 -12.27
CA LYS A 77 -6.12 -8.34 -12.11
C LYS A 77 -5.78 -9.66 -11.42
N ALA A 78 -4.62 -10.24 -11.74
CA ALA A 78 -4.15 -11.47 -11.09
C ALA A 78 -3.87 -11.22 -9.60
N ILE A 79 -3.25 -10.09 -9.24
CA ILE A 79 -3.02 -9.68 -7.86
C ILE A 79 -4.34 -9.44 -7.11
N THR A 80 -5.32 -8.79 -7.74
CA THR A 80 -6.67 -8.61 -7.17
C THR A 80 -7.27 -9.96 -6.76
N LYS A 81 -7.20 -10.97 -7.63
CA LYS A 81 -7.68 -12.33 -7.34
C LYS A 81 -6.85 -13.02 -6.26
N GLU A 82 -5.52 -12.84 -6.26
CA GLU A 82 -4.62 -13.41 -5.24
C GLU A 82 -4.97 -12.89 -3.84
N VAL A 83 -5.16 -11.59 -3.68
CA VAL A 83 -5.50 -10.96 -2.40
C VAL A 83 -6.86 -11.44 -1.90
N ALA A 84 -7.85 -11.51 -2.80
CA ALA A 84 -9.16 -12.08 -2.48
C ALA A 84 -9.06 -13.54 -1.99
N ALA A 85 -8.28 -14.37 -2.70
CA ALA A 85 -8.07 -15.77 -2.32
C ALA A 85 -7.33 -15.94 -0.99
N LYS A 86 -6.60 -14.93 -0.53
CA LYS A 86 -5.87 -14.91 0.76
C LYS A 86 -6.68 -14.30 1.91
N GLY A 87 -7.98 -14.05 1.71
CA GLY A 87 -8.90 -13.67 2.79
C GLY A 87 -8.99 -12.17 3.07
N HIS A 88 -8.70 -11.33 2.07
CA HIS A 88 -8.88 -9.87 2.18
C HIS A 88 -9.62 -9.33 0.97
N VAL A 89 -10.40 -8.25 1.15
CA VAL A 89 -11.02 -7.57 0.01
C VAL A 89 -9.96 -6.64 -0.63
N PRO A 90 -9.53 -6.86 -1.89
CA PRO A 90 -8.54 -6.01 -2.53
C PRO A 90 -9.09 -4.61 -2.79
N SER A 91 -8.26 -3.57 -2.66
CA SER A 91 -8.64 -2.21 -3.05
C SER A 91 -7.47 -1.38 -3.56
N VAL A 92 -7.83 -0.37 -4.35
CA VAL A 92 -7.05 0.84 -4.65
C VAL A 92 -7.94 2.04 -4.32
N HIS A 93 -7.44 3.27 -4.38
CA HIS A 93 -8.27 4.44 -4.08
C HIS A 93 -7.86 5.69 -4.86
N GLY A 94 -8.78 6.65 -4.91
CA GLY A 94 -8.54 8.05 -5.30
C GLY A 94 -8.88 9.00 -4.15
N ASP A 95 -9.19 10.25 -4.49
CA ASP A 95 -9.86 11.21 -3.59
C ASP A 95 -10.73 12.21 -4.38
N HIS A 96 -11.51 13.04 -3.69
CA HIS A 96 -12.40 14.03 -4.33
C HIS A 96 -11.69 15.31 -4.82
N SER A 97 -10.36 15.41 -4.67
CA SER A 97 -9.58 16.57 -5.12
C SER A 97 -8.81 16.30 -6.41
N LYS A 98 -8.45 15.04 -6.66
CA LYS A 98 -7.58 14.59 -7.76
C LYS A 98 -8.04 13.26 -8.38
N ASP A 99 -9.28 12.84 -8.13
CA ASP A 99 -9.86 11.59 -8.64
C ASP A 99 -8.91 10.41 -8.36
N MET A 100 -8.64 9.53 -9.34
CA MET A 100 -7.75 8.38 -9.15
C MET A 100 -6.27 8.75 -8.94
N MET A 101 -5.87 9.98 -9.28
CA MET A 101 -4.56 10.53 -8.92
C MET A 101 -4.49 11.04 -7.47
N GLY A 102 -5.57 10.87 -6.70
CA GLY A 102 -5.63 11.13 -5.25
C GLY A 102 -4.84 10.13 -4.39
N CYS A 103 -4.44 8.99 -4.95
CA CYS A 103 -3.47 8.09 -4.31
C CYS A 103 -2.04 8.62 -4.52
N GLY A 104 -1.44 9.16 -3.45
CA GLY A 104 -0.08 9.68 -3.49
C GLY A 104 0.96 8.64 -3.94
N PHE A 105 0.84 7.39 -3.47
CA PHE A 105 1.77 6.32 -3.85
C PHE A 105 1.71 5.99 -5.34
N PHE A 106 0.51 5.77 -5.89
CA PHE A 106 0.35 5.46 -7.31
C PHE A 106 0.78 6.64 -8.20
N LYS A 107 0.47 7.88 -7.78
CA LYS A 107 0.96 9.08 -8.45
C LYS A 107 2.48 9.12 -8.54
N LEU A 108 3.20 8.81 -7.45
CA LEU A 108 4.66 8.74 -7.46
C LEU A 108 5.17 7.65 -8.42
N TRP A 109 4.53 6.49 -8.41
CA TRP A 109 4.89 5.37 -9.28
C TRP A 109 4.68 5.67 -10.76
N LEU A 110 3.49 6.13 -11.14
CA LEU A 110 3.15 6.51 -12.51
C LEU A 110 4.07 7.63 -13.05
N THR A 111 4.42 8.60 -12.21
CA THR A 111 5.24 9.76 -12.62
C THR A 111 6.75 9.52 -12.55
N GLY A 112 7.19 8.28 -12.32
CA GLY A 112 8.61 7.91 -12.37
C GLY A 112 9.43 8.36 -11.18
N ARG A 113 8.79 8.65 -10.04
CA ARG A 113 9.51 9.08 -8.82
C ARG A 113 10.25 7.94 -8.12
N PHE A 114 10.05 6.70 -8.58
CA PHE A 114 10.77 5.51 -8.15
C PHE A 114 11.79 5.01 -9.19
N ASP A 115 12.03 5.74 -10.29
CA ASP A 115 12.95 5.33 -11.35
C ASP A 115 14.38 5.11 -10.80
N ASP A 116 14.89 6.06 -10.02
CA ASP A 116 16.23 5.96 -9.39
C ASP A 116 16.31 4.90 -8.28
N MET A 117 15.16 4.35 -7.87
CA MET A 117 15.08 3.21 -6.96
C MET A 117 14.97 1.86 -7.71
N GLY A 118 15.06 1.88 -9.04
CA GLY A 118 15.09 0.68 -9.89
C GLY A 118 13.71 0.06 -10.16
N TYR A 119 12.61 0.79 -9.91
CA TYR A 119 11.27 0.30 -10.17
C TYR A 119 10.79 0.68 -11.58
N PRO A 120 10.25 -0.28 -12.36
CA PRO A 120 9.64 0.05 -13.63
C PRO A 120 8.30 0.77 -13.40
N ARG A 121 7.95 1.69 -14.30
CA ARG A 121 6.68 2.42 -14.27
C ARG A 121 5.52 1.51 -14.71
N PRO A 122 4.29 1.73 -14.21
CA PRO A 122 3.13 1.00 -14.69
C PRO A 122 2.84 1.35 -16.16
N GLU A 123 2.34 0.39 -16.92
CA GLU A 123 1.94 0.54 -18.33
C GLU A 123 0.48 1.01 -18.48
N PHE A 124 -0.12 1.44 -17.36
CA PHE A 124 -1.49 1.89 -17.25
C PHE A 124 -1.57 3.16 -16.41
N ASP A 125 -2.57 4.00 -16.70
CA ASP A 125 -2.87 5.18 -15.90
C ASP A 125 -3.74 4.86 -14.67
N ALA A 126 -4.06 5.89 -13.88
CA ALA A 126 -4.78 5.71 -12.63
C ALA A 126 -6.23 5.25 -12.81
N ASP A 127 -6.87 5.61 -13.92
CA ASP A 127 -8.26 5.24 -14.21
C ASP A 127 -8.33 3.82 -14.78
N GLN A 128 -7.35 3.41 -15.60
CA GLN A 128 -7.24 2.05 -16.12
C GLN A 128 -6.95 1.02 -15.03
N GLY A 129 -6.19 1.41 -14.01
CA GLY A 129 -5.84 0.54 -12.88
C GLY A 129 -6.89 0.48 -11.77
N ALA A 130 -7.85 1.40 -11.75
CA ALA A 130 -8.95 1.48 -10.78
C ALA A 130 -9.93 0.31 -10.92
#